data_AF-A0A0T6XTM4-F1
#
_entry.id   AF-A0A0T6XTM4-F1
#
_cell.length_a   1.000
_cell.length_b   1.000
_cell.length_c   1.000
_cell.angle_alpha   90.00
_cell.angle_beta   90.00
_cell.angle_gamma   90.00
#
_symmetry.space_group_name_H-M   'P 1'
#
loop_
_entity.id
_entity.type
_entity.pdbx_description
1 polymer ?
#
loop_
_entity_poly.entity_id
_entity_poly.type
_entity_poly.pdbx_seq_one_letter_code
_entity_poly.pdbx_strand_id
1 'polypeptide(L)'
;MAVAKNFFLVDTLNVGVVQSFPEIAPPGARFKYSERADTKKSDMTDTFDCEFDNANAPTKILRFCVSRICYAADEDDPERKRRFQEMQVLLQRAKTAH
;
A
#
# COMPACT_ATOMS: atom_id res chain seq x y z
N MET A 1 3.83 -0.11 -4.99
CA MET A 1 4.96 -0.17 -4.02
C MET A 1 5.26 1.15 -3.32
N ALA A 2 5.11 2.32 -3.96
CA ALA A 2 5.38 3.62 -3.32
C ALA A 2 4.61 3.82 -1.99
N VAL A 3 3.35 3.36 -1.92
CA VAL A 3 2.52 3.42 -0.71
C VAL A 3 3.22 2.77 0.49
N ALA A 4 3.65 1.52 0.36
CA ALA A 4 4.25 0.79 1.47
C ALA A 4 5.61 1.35 1.91
N LYS A 5 6.45 1.76 0.96
CA LYS A 5 7.74 2.39 1.30
C LYS A 5 7.55 3.69 2.08
N ASN A 6 6.63 4.54 1.62
CA ASN A 6 6.27 5.78 2.32
C ASN A 6 5.63 5.49 3.69
N PHE A 7 4.82 4.44 3.79
CA PHE A 7 4.16 4.06 5.03
C PHE A 7 5.15 3.57 6.10
N PHE A 8 6.11 2.70 5.72
CA PHE A 8 7.14 2.19 6.63
C PHE A 8 8.32 3.15 6.82
N LEU A 9 8.37 4.26 6.06
CA LEU A 9 9.48 5.21 6.06
C LEU A 9 10.83 4.54 5.75
N VAL A 10 10.84 3.65 4.75
CA VAL A 10 12.04 2.91 4.31
C VAL A 10 12.34 3.15 2.83
N ASP A 11 13.63 3.21 2.49
CA ASP A 11 14.09 3.31 1.10
C ASP A 11 13.87 1.99 0.34
N THR A 12 14.10 0.86 1.02
CA THR A 12 13.99 -0.48 0.46
C THR A 12 13.09 -1.34 1.33
N LEU A 13 12.25 -2.15 0.67
CA LEU A 13 11.36 -3.10 1.30
C LEU A 13 11.53 -4.43 0.60
N ASN A 14 11.75 -5.50 1.36
CA ASN A 14 11.83 -6.83 0.77
C ASN A 14 10.43 -7.29 0.40
N VAL A 15 10.20 -7.49 -0.89
CA VAL A 15 8.90 -7.91 -1.41
C VAL A 15 8.97 -9.34 -1.94
N GLY A 16 7.97 -10.13 -1.54
CA GLY A 16 7.76 -11.49 -1.97
C GLY A 16 6.84 -11.56 -3.18
N VAL A 17 5.83 -12.43 -3.08
CA VAL A 17 4.82 -12.62 -4.12
C VAL A 17 3.95 -11.37 -4.24
N VAL A 18 3.68 -10.94 -5.48
CA VAL A 18 2.78 -9.83 -5.82
C VAL A 18 1.63 -10.39 -6.64
N GLN A 19 0.42 -9.93 -6.34
CA GLN A 19 -0.81 -10.28 -7.04
C GLN A 19 -1.60 -8.99 -7.33
N SER A 20 -2.17 -8.89 -8.52
CA SER A 20 -3.03 -7.79 -8.94
C SER A 20 -4.37 -8.34 -9.37
N PHE A 21 -5.43 -7.61 -9.06
CA PHE A 21 -6.82 -7.96 -9.33
C PHE A 21 -7.52 -6.80 -10.04
N PRO A 22 -7.13 -6.48 -11.30
CA PRO A 22 -7.71 -5.38 -12.06
C PRO A 22 -9.20 -5.59 -12.40
N GLU A 23 -9.67 -6.84 -12.43
CA GLU A 23 -11.04 -7.22 -12.73
C GLU A 23 -12.02 -7.04 -11.55
N ILE A 24 -11.52 -6.84 -10.33
CA ILE A 24 -12.36 -6.64 -9.14
C ILE A 24 -12.69 -5.15 -9.00
N ALA A 25 -13.88 -4.82 -8.47
CA ALA A 25 -14.29 -3.44 -8.18
C ALA A 25 -14.43 -3.23 -6.65
N PRO A 26 -13.61 -2.35 -6.01
CA PRO A 26 -12.50 -1.59 -6.60
C PRO A 26 -11.29 -2.47 -7.00
N PRO A 27 -10.52 -2.09 -8.03
CA PRO A 27 -9.31 -2.80 -8.42
C PRO A 27 -8.30 -2.89 -7.28
N GLY A 28 -7.67 -4.06 -7.14
CA GLY A 28 -6.81 -4.34 -5.99
C GLY A 28 -5.42 -4.82 -6.36
N ALA A 29 -4.47 -4.65 -5.44
CA ALA A 29 -3.20 -5.34 -5.48
C ALA A 29 -2.78 -5.77 -4.07
N ARG A 30 -2.26 -6.99 -3.94
CA ARG A 30 -1.71 -7.54 -2.70
C ARG A 30 -0.28 -7.98 -2.93
N PHE A 31 0.59 -7.79 -1.94
CA PHE A 31 1.90 -8.42 -1.94
C PHE A 31 2.34 -8.82 -0.54
N LYS A 32 3.22 -9.81 -0.48
CA LYS A 32 3.93 -10.18 0.76
C LYS A 32 5.17 -9.31 0.95
N TYR A 33 5.50 -8.96 2.18
CA TYR A 33 6.71 -8.20 2.47
C TYR A 33 7.42 -8.66 3.74
N SER A 34 8.65 -8.17 3.94
CA SER A 34 9.38 -8.20 5.20
C SER A 34 10.19 -6.91 5.34
N GLU A 35 10.26 -6.38 6.56
CA GLU A 35 11.17 -5.27 6.90
C GLU A 35 12.60 -5.77 7.19
N ARG A 36 12.77 -7.07 7.42
CA ARG A 36 14.08 -7.69 7.67
C ARG A 36 14.76 -8.04 6.35
N ALA A 37 16.00 -7.57 6.20
CA ALA A 37 16.81 -7.69 4.98
C ALA A 37 17.08 -9.15 4.54
N ASP A 38 17.13 -10.09 5.48
CA ASP A 38 17.54 -11.48 5.31
C ASP A 38 16.36 -12.48 5.21
N THR A 39 15.11 -11.99 5.24
CA THR A 39 13.94 -12.88 5.20
C THR A 39 13.78 -13.53 3.83
N LYS A 40 13.74 -14.87 3.79
CA LYS A 40 13.43 -15.62 2.56
C LYS A 40 11.99 -15.36 2.14
N LYS A 41 11.75 -15.34 0.82
CA LYS A 41 10.40 -15.12 0.26
C LYS A 41 9.35 -16.12 0.77
N SER A 42 9.73 -17.36 1.04
CA SER A 42 8.86 -18.40 1.62
C SER A 42 8.38 -18.06 3.03
N ASP A 43 9.18 -17.31 3.77
CA ASP A 43 9.00 -17.05 5.20
C ASP A 43 8.28 -15.70 5.43
N MET A 44 7.98 -14.97 4.35
CA MET A 44 7.21 -13.74 4.40
C MET A 44 5.73 -14.05 4.69
N THR A 45 5.25 -13.56 5.82
CA THR A 45 3.85 -13.70 6.26
C THR A 45 3.08 -12.39 6.22
N ASP A 46 3.76 -11.26 6.35
CA ASP A 46 3.13 -9.95 6.32
C ASP A 46 2.65 -9.62 4.91
N THR A 47 1.46 -9.04 4.82
CA THR A 47 0.83 -8.67 3.56
C THR A 47 0.55 -7.18 3.52
N PHE A 48 0.68 -6.60 2.33
CA PHE A 48 0.28 -5.25 2.06
C PHE A 48 -0.74 -5.27 0.92
N ASP A 49 -1.88 -4.65 1.17
CA ASP A 49 -3.02 -4.63 0.29
C ASP A 49 -3.32 -3.19 -0.11
N CYS A 50 -3.69 -2.96 -1.36
CA CYS A 50 -4.12 -1.67 -1.87
C CYS A 50 -5.40 -1.84 -2.68
N GLU A 51 -6.32 -0.91 -2.51
CA GLU A 51 -7.49 -0.71 -3.35
C GLU A 51 -7.37 0.62 -4.07
N PHE A 52 -7.70 0.63 -5.36
CA PHE A 52 -7.59 1.77 -6.24
C PHE A 52 -8.95 2.18 -6.80
N ASP A 53 -9.07 3.44 -7.18
CA ASP A 53 -10.27 3.95 -7.84
C ASP A 53 -10.47 3.36 -9.24
N ASN A 54 -9.39 2.99 -9.92
CA ASN A 54 -9.42 2.37 -11.23
C ASN A 54 -8.16 1.53 -11.48
N ALA A 55 -8.16 0.72 -12.54
CA ALA A 55 -7.08 -0.23 -12.83
C ALA A 55 -5.88 0.40 -13.58
N ASN A 56 -6.05 1.59 -14.16
CA ASN A 56 -5.07 2.22 -15.07
C ASN A 56 -4.49 3.50 -14.47
N ALA A 57 -3.21 3.78 -14.72
CA ALA A 57 -2.64 5.05 -14.28
C ALA A 57 -3.32 6.24 -14.98
N PRO A 58 -3.55 7.37 -14.29
CA PRO A 58 -3.25 7.64 -12.88
C PRO A 58 -4.31 7.04 -11.93
N THR A 59 -3.89 6.20 -10.99
CA THR A 59 -4.78 5.61 -9.97
C THR A 59 -4.71 6.39 -8.65
N LYS A 60 -5.84 6.56 -7.97
CA LYS A 60 -5.93 7.07 -6.59
C LYS A 60 -6.12 5.89 -5.65
N ILE A 61 -5.42 5.92 -4.51
CA ILE A 61 -5.61 4.92 -3.46
C ILE A 61 -6.89 5.24 -2.67
N LEU A 62 -7.77 4.23 -2.57
CA LEU A 62 -9.01 4.29 -1.80
C LEU A 62 -8.82 3.74 -0.38
N ARG A 63 -8.09 2.62 -0.28
CA ARG A 63 -7.76 1.95 0.97
C ARG A 63 -6.42 1.24 0.82
N PHE A 64 -5.69 1.09 1.91
CA PHE A 64 -4.62 0.10 1.99
C PHE A 64 -4.67 -0.61 3.34
N CYS A 65 -4.19 -1.85 3.38
CA CYS A 65 -4.09 -2.61 4.63
C CYS A 65 -2.67 -3.13 4.82
N VAL A 66 -2.20 -3.07 6.06
CA VAL A 66 -0.97 -3.68 6.53
C VAL A 66 -1.35 -4.86 7.40
N SER A 67 -1.19 -6.05 6.85
CA SER A 67 -1.66 -7.32 7.39
C SER A 67 -3.17 -7.25 7.69
N ARG A 68 -3.57 -6.93 8.92
CA ARG A 68 -4.99 -6.84 9.33
C ARG A 68 -5.48 -5.42 9.61
N ILE A 69 -4.59 -4.42 9.54
CA ILE A 69 -4.90 -3.03 9.88
C ILE A 69 -5.12 -2.27 8.59
N CYS A 70 -6.32 -1.74 8.38
CA CYS A 70 -6.66 -0.97 7.19
C CYS A 70 -6.66 0.54 7.46
N TYR A 71 -6.40 1.29 6.40
CA TYR A 71 -6.27 2.73 6.37
C TYR A 71 -7.07 3.25 5.18
N ALA A 72 -8.04 4.13 5.44
CA ALA A 72 -8.94 4.69 4.45
C ALA A 72 -9.44 6.07 4.93
N ALA A 73 -10.12 6.80 4.04
CA ALA A 73 -10.65 8.14 4.34
C ALA A 73 -11.81 8.12 5.34
N ASP A 74 -12.52 7.00 5.41
CA ASP A 74 -13.70 6.73 6.23
C ASP A 74 -13.38 5.94 7.52
N GLU A 75 -12.10 5.76 7.87
CA GLU A 75 -11.73 5.12 9.15
C GLU A 75 -12.18 5.97 10.35
N ASP A 76 -12.80 5.31 11.33
CA ASP A 76 -13.22 5.93 12.60
C ASP A 76 -12.04 6.29 13.50
N ASP A 77 -10.96 5.50 13.40
CA ASP A 77 -9.73 5.74 14.15
C ASP A 77 -9.01 7.00 13.58
N PRO A 78 -8.87 8.07 14.37
CA PRO A 78 -8.33 9.33 13.87
C PRO A 78 -6.86 9.23 13.46
N GLU A 79 -6.09 8.32 14.07
CA GLU A 79 -4.69 8.10 13.70
C GLU A 79 -4.61 7.38 12.35
N ARG A 80 -5.40 6.32 12.16
CA ARG A 80 -5.43 5.59 10.88
C ARG A 80 -5.91 6.48 9.74
N LYS A 81 -6.96 7.27 9.98
CA LYS A 81 -7.45 8.26 9.03
C LYS A 81 -6.38 9.28 8.68
N ARG A 82 -5.66 9.80 9.68
CA ARG A 82 -4.56 10.74 9.46
C ARG A 82 -3.43 10.12 8.65
N ARG A 83 -2.98 8.91 8.99
CA ARG A 83 -1.93 8.19 8.23
C ARG A 83 -2.34 7.96 6.78
N PHE A 84 -3.62 7.65 6.52
CA PHE A 84 -4.13 7.54 5.16
C PHE A 84 -4.04 8.87 4.39
N GLN A 85 -4.44 9.97 5.02
CA GLN A 85 -4.37 11.31 4.41
C GLN A 85 -2.91 11.73 4.10
N GLU A 86 -1.98 11.45 5.02
CA GLU A 86 -0.55 11.69 4.80
C GLU A 86 -0.05 10.91 3.57
N MET A 87 -0.43 9.64 3.43
CA MET A 87 -0.09 8.84 2.26
C MET A 87 -0.67 9.41 0.96
N GLN A 88 -1.92 9.89 0.95
CA GLN A 88 -2.50 10.52 -0.23
C GLN A 88 -1.70 11.75 -0.68
N VAL A 89 -1.26 12.59 0.26
CA VAL A 89 -0.42 13.77 -0.03
C VAL A 89 0.93 13.36 -0.61
N LEU A 90 1.60 12.35 -0.01
CA LEU A 90 2.90 11.88 -0.50
C LEU A 90 2.81 11.29 -1.90
N LEU A 91 1.79 10.48 -2.19
CA LEU A 91 1.59 9.91 -3.52
C LEU A 91 1.26 10.98 -4.56
N GLN A 92 0.47 12.00 -4.18
CA GLN A 92 0.19 13.13 -5.07
C GLN A 92 1.48 13.90 -5.40
N ARG A 93 2.33 14.17 -4.41
CA ARG A 93 3.64 14.82 -4.63
C ARG A 93 4.56 13.99 -5.52
N ALA A 94 4.62 12.67 -5.31
CA ALA A 94 5.44 11.77 -6.12
C ALA A 94 4.99 11.72 -7.59
N LYS A 95 3.70 11.89 -7.88
CA LYS A 95 3.19 12.00 -9.26
C LYS A 95 3.60 13.31 -9.95
N THR A 96 3.78 14.40 -9.21
CA THR A 96 4.14 15.72 -9.75
C THR A 96 5.66 15.91 -9.87
N ALA A 97 6.47 15.01 -9.31
CA ALA A 97 7.93 15.11 -9.31
C ALA A 97 8.61 14.57 -10.60
N HIS A 98 7.85 14.42 -11.69
CA HIS A 98 8.34 13.99 -13.01
C HIS A 98 8.15 15.08 -14.05
#